data_AF-V9I977-F1
#
_entry.id   AF-V9I977-F1
#
_cell.length_a   1.000
_cell.length_b   1.000
_cell.length_c   1.000
_cell.angle_alpha   90.00
_cell.angle_beta   90.00
_cell.angle_gamma   90.00
#
_symmetry.space_group_name_H-M   'P 1'
#
loop_
_entity.id
_entity.type
_entity.pdbx_description
1 polymer ?
#
loop_
_entity_poly.entity_id
_entity_poly.type
_entity_poly.pdbx_seq_one_letter_code
_entity_poly.pdbx_strand_id
1 'polypeptide(L)'
;MYFNDICANNLVLYRHVKDSTAAAGVTLLFFILPSKLDFLRSFDADPVNRPTKPSPGMITWKMINTKMHWSLILVLGGGFAISAGSTTSNLSSILGNALTILKSINPFAILFIVCLFAETITELTSNVAIANIILPVLAEMVRNFN
;
A
#
# COMPACT_ATOMS: atom_id res chain seq x y z
N MET A 1 -14.82 -30.16 16.81
CA MET A 1 -14.55 -29.55 15.49
C MET A 1 -15.56 -28.46 15.14
N TYR A 2 -16.86 -28.59 15.48
CA TYR A 2 -17.91 -27.62 15.12
C TYR A 2 -17.95 -26.28 15.88
N PHE A 3 -17.32 -26.14 17.06
CA PHE A 3 -17.48 -24.93 17.88
C PHE A 3 -16.55 -23.77 17.46
N ASN A 4 -15.36 -24.07 16.93
CA ASN A 4 -14.42 -23.04 16.45
C ASN A 4 -14.89 -22.41 15.12
N ASP A 5 -15.60 -23.15 14.27
CA ASP A 5 -16.13 -22.62 13.02
C ASP A 5 -17.30 -21.65 13.23
N ILE A 6 -18.13 -21.84 14.27
CA ILE A 6 -19.26 -20.93 14.57
C ILE A 6 -18.75 -19.61 15.13
N CYS A 7 -17.74 -19.64 16.01
CA CYS A 7 -17.12 -18.42 16.55
C CYS A 7 -16.33 -17.67 15.46
N ALA A 8 -15.59 -18.37 14.59
CA ALA A 8 -14.87 -17.75 13.49
C ALA A 8 -15.82 -17.11 12.46
N ASN A 9 -16.91 -17.78 12.10
CA ASN A 9 -17.89 -17.24 11.13
C ASN A 9 -18.70 -16.06 11.70
N ASN A 10 -19.01 -16.04 13.01
CA ASN A 10 -19.67 -14.90 13.66
C ASN A 10 -18.73 -13.70 13.91
N LEU A 11 -17.44 -13.94 14.19
CA LEU A 11 -16.43 -12.88 14.33
C LEU A 11 -16.15 -12.16 13.00
N VAL A 12 -16.24 -12.86 11.87
CA VAL A 12 -16.08 -12.27 10.53
C VAL A 12 -17.30 -11.44 10.12
N LEU A 13 -18.51 -11.83 10.54
CA LEU A 13 -19.73 -11.06 10.27
C LEU A 13 -19.81 -9.74 11.06
N TYR A 14 -19.24 -9.67 12.27
CA TYR A 14 -19.29 -8.46 13.10
C TYR A 14 -18.21 -7.41 12.74
N ARG A 15 -17.17 -7.79 11.98
CA ARG A 15 -16.13 -6.86 11.52
C ARG A 15 -16.40 -6.32 10.12
N HIS A 16 -17.62 -5.82 9.89
CA HIS A 16 -18.01 -5.11 8.66
C HIS A 16 -17.59 -3.61 8.69
N VAL A 17 -16.56 -3.27 9.46
CA VAL A 17 -15.86 -1.98 9.33
C VAL A 17 -14.45 -2.30 8.88
N LYS A 18 -14.14 -1.99 7.61
CA LYS A 18 -12.77 -2.10 7.10
C LYS A 18 -11.90 -1.11 7.87
N ASP A 19 -10.78 -1.60 8.41
CA ASP A 19 -9.77 -0.76 9.08
C ASP A 19 -9.32 0.41 8.18
N SER A 20 -9.39 0.23 6.85
CA SER A 20 -9.16 1.27 5.84
C SER A 20 -10.11 2.45 5.93
N THR A 21 -11.40 2.24 6.25
CA THR A 21 -12.39 3.32 6.40
C THR A 21 -12.10 4.18 7.62
N ALA A 22 -11.70 3.54 8.74
CA ALA A 22 -11.27 4.26 9.94
C ALA A 22 -9.98 5.07 9.69
N ALA A 23 -9.00 4.46 9.03
CA ALA A 23 -7.75 5.14 8.66
C ALA A 23 -7.98 6.32 7.69
N ALA A 24 -8.85 6.15 6.69
CA ALA A 24 -9.25 7.23 5.79
C ALA A 24 -9.96 8.37 6.54
N GLY A 25 -10.83 8.05 7.50
CA GLY A 25 -11.49 9.02 8.37
C GLY A 25 -10.51 9.83 9.20
N VAL A 26 -9.53 9.18 9.84
CA VAL A 26 -8.48 9.85 10.62
C VAL A 26 -7.59 10.72 9.72
N THR A 27 -7.28 10.26 8.50
CA THR A 27 -6.48 11.03 7.54
C THR A 27 -7.22 12.28 7.07
N LEU A 28 -8.53 12.18 6.79
CA LEU A 28 -9.38 13.32 6.47
C LEU A 28 -9.48 14.28 7.66
N LEU A 29 -9.59 13.75 8.89
CA LEU A 29 -9.58 14.55 10.10
C LEU A 29 -8.28 15.38 10.21
N PHE A 30 -7.11 14.79 9.95
CA PHE A 30 -5.83 15.52 9.98
C PHE A 30 -5.64 16.51 8.83
N PHE A 31 -6.44 16.41 7.77
CA PHE A 31 -6.49 17.42 6.70
C PHE A 31 -7.33 18.64 7.11
N ILE A 32 -8.41 18.40 7.87
CA ILE A 32 -9.33 19.43 8.38
C ILE A 32 -8.78 20.09 9.65
N LEU A 33 -8.07 19.32 10.49
CA LEU A 33 -7.58 19.79 11.78
C LEU A 33 -6.36 20.71 11.58
N PRO A 34 -6.44 21.97 12.03
CA PRO A 34 -5.37 22.94 11.82
C PRO A 34 -4.14 22.58 12.66
N SER A 35 -2.95 22.68 12.05
CA SER A 35 -1.66 22.41 12.71
C SER A 35 -1.34 23.38 13.86
N LYS A 36 -2.04 24.52 13.92
CA LYS A 36 -1.96 25.48 15.03
C LYS A 36 -3.36 25.71 15.58
N LEU A 37 -3.50 25.67 16.90
CA LEU A 37 -4.76 25.98 17.60
C LEU A 37 -5.10 27.49 17.57
N ASP A 38 -4.46 28.28 16.69
CA ASP A 38 -4.69 29.73 16.56
C ASP A 38 -6.15 30.07 16.21
N PHE A 39 -6.92 29.12 15.64
CA PHE A 39 -8.36 29.29 15.42
C PHE A 39 -9.16 29.57 16.71
N LEU A 40 -8.72 29.06 17.86
CA LEU A 40 -9.37 29.33 19.16
C LEU A 40 -9.19 30.80 19.58
N ARG A 41 -8.10 31.44 19.15
CA ARG A 41 -7.84 32.88 19.37
C ARG A 41 -8.69 33.79 18.48
N SER A 42 -9.51 33.24 17.59
CA SER A 42 -10.48 34.02 16.81
C SER A 42 -11.61 34.59 17.70
N PHE A 43 -11.88 33.96 18.84
CA PHE A 43 -12.84 34.43 19.86
C PHE A 43 -12.22 35.36 20.91
N ASP A 44 -10.95 35.75 20.73
CA ASP A 44 -10.27 36.63 21.67
C ASP A 44 -10.83 38.07 21.62
N ALA A 45 -10.91 38.70 22.79
CA ALA A 45 -11.45 40.05 22.97
C ALA A 45 -10.50 41.11 22.40
N ASP A 46 -9.19 40.84 22.42
CA ASP A 46 -8.17 41.74 21.88
C ASP A 46 -8.00 41.59 20.35
N PRO A 47 -8.23 42.65 19.56
CA PRO A 47 -8.15 42.60 18.11
C PRO A 47 -6.72 42.36 17.57
N VAL A 48 -5.69 42.59 18.39
CA VAL A 48 -4.26 42.37 18.04
C VAL A 48 -3.89 40.88 18.05
N ASN A 49 -4.57 40.07 18.85
CA ASN A 49 -4.28 38.63 19.02
C ASN A 49 -5.02 37.73 18.01
N ARG A 50 -5.86 38.31 17.15
CA ARG A 50 -6.65 37.55 16.18
C ARG A 50 -5.77 37.08 15.00
N PRO A 51 -5.84 35.80 14.62
CA PRO A 51 -5.06 35.28 13.50
C PRO A 51 -5.50 35.92 12.18
N THR A 52 -4.56 36.57 11.48
CA THR A 52 -4.79 37.21 10.17
C THR A 52 -4.53 36.27 8.98
N LYS A 53 -4.00 35.06 9.24
CA LYS A 53 -3.69 34.06 8.21
C LYS A 53 -4.29 32.69 8.60
N PRO A 54 -4.82 31.93 7.63
CA PRO A 54 -5.29 30.57 7.90
C PRO A 54 -4.11 29.66 8.27
N SER A 55 -4.27 28.90 9.35
CA SER A 55 -3.30 27.88 9.76
C SER A 55 -3.34 26.69 8.79
N PRO A 56 -2.19 26.19 8.30
CA PRO A 56 -2.16 25.00 7.45
C PRO A 56 -2.67 23.78 8.22
N GLY A 57 -3.32 22.84 7.52
CA GLY A 57 -3.72 21.54 8.08
C GLY A 57 -2.51 20.72 8.53
N MET A 58 -2.70 19.85 9.51
CA MET A 58 -1.61 19.02 10.06
C MET A 58 -0.95 18.14 8.99
N ILE A 59 -1.74 17.69 8.02
CA ILE A 59 -1.26 17.03 6.81
C ILE A 59 -1.66 17.90 5.61
N THR A 60 -0.67 18.31 4.81
CA THR A 60 -0.90 19.06 3.57
C THR A 60 -0.75 18.16 2.34
N TRP A 61 -1.51 18.40 1.27
CA TRP A 61 -1.38 17.66 0.01
C TRP A 61 0.06 17.62 -0.52
N LYS A 62 0.79 18.75 -0.43
CA LYS A 62 2.22 18.82 -0.80
C LYS A 62 3.08 17.82 -0.02
N MET A 63 2.78 17.60 1.26
CA MET A 63 3.50 16.61 2.08
C MET A 63 3.18 15.18 1.62
N ILE A 64 1.90 14.86 1.40
CA ILE A 64 1.48 13.53 0.91
C ILE A 64 2.12 13.25 -0.44
N ASN A 65 2.02 14.18 -1.39
CA ASN A 65 2.55 14.00 -2.75
C ASN A 65 4.06 13.75 -2.77
N THR A 66 4.83 14.44 -1.91
CA THR A 66 6.29 14.31 -1.87
C THR A 66 6.79 13.14 -1.02
N LYS A 67 6.05 12.74 0.03
CA LYS A 67 6.50 11.71 0.98
C LYS A 67 5.92 10.32 0.70
N MET A 68 4.85 10.21 -0.10
CA MET A 68 4.24 8.92 -0.43
C MET A 68 4.92 8.25 -1.62
N HIS A 69 5.23 6.96 -1.46
CA HIS A 69 5.77 6.12 -2.53
C HIS A 69 4.62 5.56 -3.39
N TRP A 70 4.12 6.38 -4.33
CA TRP A 70 2.97 6.04 -5.19
C TRP A 70 3.15 4.74 -5.99
N SER A 71 4.38 4.43 -6.41
CA SER A 71 4.71 3.19 -7.11
C SER A 71 4.36 1.94 -6.29
N LEU A 72 4.61 1.97 -4.98
CA LEU A 72 4.28 0.85 -4.10
C LEU A 72 2.76 0.65 -3.98
N ILE A 73 2.03 1.76 -3.84
CA ILE A 73 0.55 1.73 -3.73
C ILE A 73 -0.06 1.17 -5.02
N LEU A 74 0.44 1.60 -6.18
CA LEU A 74 -0.03 1.14 -7.48
C LEU A 74 0.31 -0.34 -7.71
N VAL A 75 1.50 -0.80 -7.34
CA VAL A 75 1.90 -2.21 -7.46
C VAL A 75 1.03 -3.11 -6.58
N LEU A 76 0.82 -2.73 -5.31
CA LEU A 76 -0.02 -3.48 -4.39
C LEU A 76 -1.49 -3.50 -4.86
N GLY A 77 -2.02 -2.35 -5.27
CA GLY A 77 -3.37 -2.24 -5.81
C GLY A 77 -3.55 -3.04 -7.11
N GLY A 78 -2.56 -3.00 -8.00
CA GLY A 78 -2.54 -3.79 -9.24
C GLY A 78 -2.52 -5.30 -8.97
N GLY A 79 -1.74 -5.76 -7.98
CA GLY A 79 -1.72 -7.17 -7.58
C GLY A 79 -3.09 -7.66 -7.08
N PHE A 80 -3.77 -6.87 -6.24
CA PHE A 80 -5.12 -7.20 -5.79
C PHE A 80 -6.15 -7.14 -6.92
N ALA A 81 -6.04 -6.17 -7.83
CA ALA A 81 -6.92 -6.06 -8.98
C ALA A 81 -6.76 -7.26 -9.93
N ILE A 82 -5.52 -7.70 -10.20
CA ILE A 82 -5.23 -8.87 -11.02
C ILE A 82 -5.74 -10.14 -10.34
N SER A 83 -5.53 -10.29 -9.02
CA SER A 83 -6.04 -11.44 -8.26
C SER A 83 -7.57 -11.52 -8.34
N ALA A 84 -8.27 -10.42 -8.02
CA ALA A 84 -9.72 -10.35 -8.11
C ALA A 84 -10.21 -10.59 -9.54
N GLY A 85 -9.60 -9.95 -10.53
CA GLY A 85 -9.91 -10.13 -11.95
C GLY A 85 -9.70 -11.57 -12.42
N SER A 86 -8.68 -12.26 -11.92
CA SER A 86 -8.42 -13.68 -12.27
C SER A 86 -9.49 -14.61 -11.70
N THR A 87 -10.03 -14.29 -10.51
CA THR A 87 -11.13 -15.05 -9.92
C THR A 87 -12.46 -14.78 -10.61
N THR A 88 -12.79 -13.52 -10.92
CA THR A 88 -14.08 -13.16 -11.55
C THR A 88 -14.17 -13.58 -13.01
N SER A 89 -13.05 -13.58 -13.73
CA SER A 89 -12.97 -14.06 -15.12
C SER A 89 -12.87 -15.58 -15.27
N ASN A 90 -12.82 -16.33 -14.15
CA ASN A 90 -12.49 -17.77 -14.14
C ASN A 90 -11.14 -18.14 -14.77
N LEU A 91 -10.27 -17.16 -15.01
CA LEU A 91 -8.95 -17.40 -15.59
C LEU A 91 -8.13 -18.37 -14.72
N SER A 92 -8.24 -18.28 -13.40
CA SER A 92 -7.58 -19.19 -12.46
C SER A 92 -8.01 -20.66 -12.65
N SER A 93 -9.28 -20.90 -13.00
CA SER A 93 -9.82 -22.25 -13.24
C SER A 93 -9.32 -22.81 -14.58
N ILE A 94 -9.33 -21.98 -15.63
CA ILE A 94 -8.82 -22.35 -16.96
C ILE A 94 -7.32 -22.67 -16.89
N LEU A 95 -6.56 -21.82 -16.21
CA LEU A 95 -5.13 -22.01 -16.00
C LEU A 95 -4.87 -23.29 -15.16
N GLY A 96 -5.63 -23.51 -14.09
CA GLY A 96 -5.56 -24.75 -13.29
C GLY A 96 -5.78 -26.02 -14.12
N ASN A 97 -6.77 -26.00 -15.01
CA ASN A 97 -7.04 -27.11 -15.93
C ASN A 97 -5.91 -27.33 -16.96
N ALA A 98 -5.28 -26.26 -17.44
CA ALA A 98 -4.11 -26.36 -18.30
C ALA A 98 -2.91 -26.98 -17.56
N LEU A 99 -2.72 -26.64 -16.28
CA LEU A 99 -1.64 -27.19 -15.45
C LEU A 99 -1.86 -28.63 -15.01
N THR A 100 -3.07 -29.19 -15.08
CA THR A 100 -3.31 -30.62 -14.77
C THR A 100 -2.49 -31.57 -15.65
N ILE A 101 -2.15 -31.17 -16.87
CA ILE A 101 -1.28 -31.93 -17.79
C ILE A 101 0.14 -32.07 -17.21
N LEU A 102 0.60 -31.07 -16.46
CA LEU A 102 1.90 -31.07 -15.80
C LEU A 102 1.96 -32.02 -14.59
N LYS A 103 0.81 -32.47 -14.05
CA LYS A 103 0.74 -33.38 -12.91
C LYS A 103 1.36 -34.76 -13.18
N SER A 104 1.52 -35.13 -14.45
CA SER A 104 2.20 -36.36 -14.87
C SER A 104 3.73 -36.29 -14.71
N ILE A 105 4.30 -35.09 -14.53
CA ILE A 105 5.74 -34.85 -14.41
C ILE A 105 6.16 -34.90 -12.92
N ASN A 106 7.40 -35.34 -12.67
CA ASN A 106 7.99 -35.38 -11.34
C ASN A 106 7.99 -33.96 -10.68
N PRO A 107 7.47 -33.79 -9.46
CA PRO A 107 7.38 -32.50 -8.78
C PRO A 107 8.73 -31.76 -8.65
N PHE A 108 9.86 -32.48 -8.55
CA PHE A 108 11.19 -31.85 -8.50
C PHE A 108 11.53 -31.10 -9.79
N ALA A 109 11.11 -31.62 -10.96
CA ALA A 109 11.36 -30.98 -12.25
C ALA A 109 10.51 -29.70 -12.41
N ILE A 110 9.27 -29.72 -11.94
CA ILE A 110 8.38 -28.55 -11.96
C ILE A 110 8.96 -27.44 -11.08
N LEU A 111 9.41 -27.78 -9.87
CA LEU A 111 10.04 -26.82 -8.96
C LEU A 111 11.26 -26.15 -9.60
N PHE A 112 12.14 -26.94 -10.22
CA PHE A 112 13.32 -26.41 -10.89
C PHE A 112 12.98 -25.43 -12.02
N ILE A 113 11.99 -25.76 -12.86
CA ILE A 113 11.54 -24.87 -13.96
C ILE A 113 10.93 -23.57 -13.41
N VAL A 114 10.09 -23.66 -12.38
CA VAL A 114 9.46 -22.48 -11.77
C VAL A 114 10.51 -21.57 -11.12
N CYS A 115 11.47 -22.14 -10.40
CA CYS A 115 12.58 -21.38 -9.82
C CYS A 115 13.41 -20.69 -10.91
N LEU A 116 13.81 -21.41 -11.96
CA LEU A 116 14.60 -20.83 -13.05
C LEU A 116 13.87 -19.70 -13.76
N PHE A 117 12.56 -19.87 -14.01
CA PHE A 117 11.72 -18.82 -14.59
C PHE A 117 11.59 -17.60 -13.67
N ALA A 118 11.35 -17.81 -12.38
CA ALA A 118 11.23 -16.74 -11.39
C ALA A 118 12.56 -15.98 -11.22
N GLU A 119 13.69 -16.68 -11.19
CA GLU A 119 15.03 -16.08 -11.14
C GLU A 119 15.31 -15.25 -12.39
N THR A 120 15.02 -15.77 -13.59
CA THR A 120 15.22 -15.03 -14.84
C THR A 120 14.40 -13.73 -14.88
N ILE A 121 13.13 -13.77 -14.44
CA ILE A 121 12.30 -12.56 -14.34
C ILE A 121 12.85 -11.58 -13.30
N THR A 122 13.32 -12.11 -12.17
CA THR A 122 13.88 -11.31 -11.08
C THR A 122 15.21 -10.67 -11.50
N GLU A 123 16.05 -11.34 -12.30
CA GLU A 123 17.27 -10.78 -12.88
C GLU A 123 16.98 -9.65 -13.86
N LEU A 124 15.95 -9.78 -14.70
CA LEU A 124 15.53 -8.73 -15.64
C LEU A 124 14.98 -7.49 -14.92
N THR A 125 14.36 -7.67 -13.75
CA THR A 125 13.69 -6.58 -13.02
C THR A 125 14.60 -5.91 -11.98
N SER A 126 15.59 -6.62 -11.45
CA SER A 126 16.34 -6.20 -10.25
C SER A 126 17.48 -5.21 -10.53
N ASN A 127 18.30 -5.40 -11.56
CA ASN A 127 19.48 -4.55 -11.70
C ASN A 127 19.17 -3.09 -12.06
N VAL A 128 18.14 -2.82 -12.85
CA VAL A 128 17.73 -1.44 -13.22
C VAL A 128 16.91 -0.79 -12.11
N ALA A 129 16.03 -1.54 -11.44
CA ALA A 129 15.21 -1.02 -10.34
C ALA A 129 16.05 -0.76 -9.08
N ILE A 130 16.96 -1.67 -8.73
CA ILE A 130 17.86 -1.50 -7.58
C ILE A 130 18.82 -0.33 -7.83
N ALA A 131 19.38 -0.20 -9.04
CA ALA A 131 20.22 0.96 -9.38
C ALA A 131 19.45 2.29 -9.21
N ASN A 132 18.22 2.38 -9.70
CA ASN A 132 17.38 3.58 -9.56
C ASN A 132 17.00 3.91 -8.11
N ILE A 133 16.95 2.92 -7.22
CA ILE A 133 16.68 3.13 -5.79
C ILE A 133 17.97 3.49 -5.02
N ILE A 134 19.09 2.83 -5.33
CA ILE A 134 20.37 3.01 -4.62
C ILE A 134 21.09 4.31 -5.05
N LEU A 135 21.00 4.71 -6.33
CA LEU A 135 21.63 5.92 -6.87
C LEU A 135 21.31 7.21 -6.06
N PRO A 136 20.05 7.55 -5.78
CA PRO A 136 19.74 8.75 -5.00
C PRO A 136 20.21 8.67 -3.53
N VAL A 137 20.23 7.48 -2.93
CA VAL A 137 20.73 7.27 -1.56
C VAL A 137 22.24 7.47 -1.48
N LEU A 138 22.98 6.97 -2.47
CA LEU A 138 24.42 7.21 -2.59
C LEU A 138 24.74 8.69 -2.84
N ALA A 139 23.95 9.37 -3.68
CA ALA A 139 24.13 10.79 -3.97
C ALA A 139 23.94 11.67 -2.72
N GLU A 140 22.96 11.36 -1.87
CA GLU A 140 22.75 12.04 -0.58
C GLU A 140 23.87 11.75 0.43
N MET A 141 24.36 10.51 0.51
CA MET A 141 25.52 10.19 1.35
C MET A 141 26.73 11.02 0.97
N VAL A 142 27.09 11.06 -0.32
CA VAL A 142 28.25 11.83 -0.80
C VAL A 142 28.08 13.34 -0.57
N ARG A 143 26.86 13.88 -0.73
CA ARG A 143 26.57 15.29 -0.42
C ARG A 143 26.72 15.66 1.04
N ASN A 144 26.46 14.73 1.97
CA ASN A 144 26.58 14.98 3.41
C ASN A 144 28.03 14.86 3.94
N PHE A 145 28.96 14.33 3.13
CA PHE A 145 30.38 14.21 3.47
C PHE A 145 31.21 15.45 3.10
N ASN A 146 30.62 16.47 2.47
CA ASN A 146 31.28 17.70 2.01
C ASN A 146 30.49 18.94 2.45
#